data_AF-A0A936SD62-F1
#
_entry.id   AF-A0A936SD62-F1
#
_cell.length_a   1.000
_cell.length_b   1.000
_cell.length_c   1.000
_cell.angle_alpha   90.00
_cell.angle_beta   90.00
_cell.angle_gamma   90.00
#
_symmetry.space_group_name_H-M   'P 1'
#
loop_
_entity.id
_entity.type
_entity.pdbx_description
1 polymer ?
#
loop_
_entity_poly.entity_id
_entity_poly.type
_entity_poly.pdbx_seq_one_letter_code
_entity_poly.pdbx_strand_id
1 'polypeptide(L)' 'MYERTDSWFITIAPLEKPQVAIAVVVEGGGFGARTAAPIAANVILKARDLGLLGDQYRPKVIPQKPKAKSPAKKPR' A
#
# COMPACT_ATOMS: atom_id res chain seq x y z
N MET A 1 12.34 -24.22 -14.57
CA MET A 1 11.14 -23.96 -13.74
C MET A 1 11.01 -22.44 -13.62
N TYR A 2 9.88 -21.87 -14.02
CA TYR A 2 9.61 -20.45 -13.73
C TYR A 2 9.35 -20.34 -12.22
N GLU A 3 10.18 -19.61 -11.48
CA GLU A 3 9.81 -19.22 -10.13
C GLU A 3 8.63 -18.26 -10.22
N ARG A 4 7.47 -18.75 -9.82
CA ARG A 4 6.27 -17.93 -9.66
C ARG A 4 6.25 -17.41 -8.24
N THR A 5 6.38 -16.10 -8.09
CA THR A 5 6.24 -15.42 -6.80
C THR A 5 4.86 -14.80 -6.70
N ASP A 6 4.09 -15.19 -5.69
CA ASP A 6 2.81 -14.56 -5.38
C ASP A 6 3.01 -13.32 -4.52
N SER A 7 2.11 -12.35 -4.67
CA SER A 7 2.15 -11.08 -3.94
C SER A 7 1.21 -11.12 -2.76
N TRP A 8 1.74 -10.90 -1.55
CA TRP A 8 0.98 -10.88 -0.32
C TRP A 8 1.20 -9.57 0.44
N PHE A 9 0.13 -9.03 1.00
CA PHE A 9 0.20 -7.87 1.90
C PHE A 9 -0.97 -7.89 2.89
N ILE A 10 -0.68 -7.64 4.17
CA ILE A 10 -1.68 -7.53 5.24
C ILE A 10 -1.55 -6.18 5.94
N THR A 11 -2.66 -5.59 6.36
CA THR A 11 -2.67 -4.30 7.04
C THR A 11 -3.91 -4.12 7.90
N ILE A 12 -3.82 -3.20 8.86
CA ILE A 12 -4.93 -2.72 9.66
C ILE A 12 -5.01 -1.19 9.53
N ALA A 13 -6.22 -0.64 9.58
CA ALA A 13 -6.42 0.80 9.49
C ALA A 13 -7.65 1.27 10.29
N PRO A 14 -7.64 2.48 10.85
CA PRO A 14 -6.48 3.35 11.13
C PRO A 14 -5.49 2.75 12.16
N LEU A 15 -4.27 3.27 12.28
CA LEU A 15 -3.27 2.72 13.22
C LEU A 15 -3.67 2.93 14.68
N GLU A 16 -4.11 4.14 15.03
CA GLU A 16 -4.39 4.51 16.41
C GLU A 16 -5.67 3.88 16.96
N LYS A 17 -6.66 3.64 16.08
CA LYS A 17 -7.93 2.99 16.42
C LYS A 17 -8.37 2.06 15.28
N PRO A 18 -7.79 0.85 15.15
CA PRO A 18 -8.08 -0.05 14.03
C PRO A 18 -9.56 -0.38 13.90
N GLN A 19 -10.12 -0.19 12.71
CA GLN A 19 -11.52 -0.50 12.37
C GLN A 19 -11.62 -1.63 11.35
N VAL A 20 -10.64 -1.72 10.44
CA VAL A 20 -10.59 -2.73 9.38
C VAL A 20 -9.26 -3.46 9.37
N ALA A 21 -9.32 -4.74 9.02
CA ALA A 21 -8.16 -5.58 8.69
C ALA A 21 -8.30 -6.05 7.24
N ILE A 22 -7.23 -5.96 6.47
CA ILE A 22 -7.22 -6.25 5.03
C ILE A 22 -6.07 -7.21 4.75
N ALA A 23 -6.37 -8.29 4.04
CA ALA A 23 -5.39 -9.20 3.45
C ALA A 23 -5.58 -9.21 1.94
N VAL A 24 -4.48 -9.00 1.20
CA VAL A 24 -4.46 -9.03 -0.27
C VAL A 24 -3.48 -10.08 -0.72
N VAL A 25 -3.94 -10.96 -1.62
CA VAL A 25 -3.15 -12.00 -2.28
C VAL A 25 -3.34 -11.87 -3.78
N VAL A 26 -2.24 -11.85 -4.53
CA VAL A 26 -2.24 -11.80 -6.00
C VAL A 26 -1.33 -12.89 -6.54
N GLU A 27 -1.94 -13.87 -7.19
CA GLU A 27 -1.27 -14.99 -7.82
C GLU A 27 -0.34 -14.50 -8.95
N GLY A 28 0.94 -14.89 -8.94
CA GLY A 28 1.95 -14.40 -9.89
C GLY A 28 2.22 -12.89 -9.84
N GLY A 29 1.81 -12.20 -8.77
CA GLY A 29 1.95 -10.74 -8.64
C GLY A 29 3.36 -10.25 -8.26
N GLY A 30 4.32 -11.15 -8.04
CA GLY A 30 5.67 -10.79 -7.58
C GLY A 30 5.68 -10.28 -6.14
N PHE A 31 6.62 -9.39 -5.80
CA PHE A 31 6.76 -8.86 -4.44
C PHE A 31 5.51 -8.15 -3.91
N GLY A 32 5.17 -8.38 -2.64
CA GLY A 32 4.03 -7.77 -1.92
C GLY A 32 3.96 -6.24 -2.06
N ALA A 33 5.08 -5.56 -1.87
CA ALA A 33 5.17 -4.09 -1.94
C ALA A 33 4.91 -3.52 -3.35
N ARG A 34 5.09 -4.32 -4.40
CA ARG A 34 4.90 -3.89 -5.79
C ARG A 34 3.44 -3.95 -6.23
N THR A 35 2.71 -4.96 -5.76
CA THR A 35 1.37 -5.28 -6.30
C THR A 35 0.31 -5.30 -5.21
N ALA A 36 0.43 -6.16 -4.19
CA ALA A 36 -0.59 -6.30 -3.15
C ALA A 36 -0.73 -5.05 -2.25
N ALA A 37 0.37 -4.37 -1.91
CA ALA A 37 0.34 -3.20 -1.04
C ALA A 37 -0.39 -1.98 -1.67
N PRO A 38 -0.15 -1.59 -2.93
CA PRO A 38 -0.96 -0.57 -3.61
C PRO A 38 -2.46 -0.90 -3.67
N ILE A 39 -2.81 -2.19 -3.86
CA ILE A 39 -4.21 -2.63 -3.85
C ILE A 39 -4.83 -2.41 -2.46
N ALA A 40 -4.14 -2.83 -1.39
CA ALA A 40 -4.62 -2.60 -0.03
C ALA A 40 -4.79 -1.11 0.28
N ALA A 41 -3.90 -0.25 -0.20
CA ALA A 41 -4.02 1.21 -0.05
C ALA A 41 -5.29 1.76 -0.70
N ASN A 42 -5.62 1.31 -1.92
CA ASN A 42 -6.86 1.71 -2.60
C ASN A 42 -8.11 1.26 -1.83
N VAL A 43 -8.09 0.06 -1.24
CA VAL A 43 -9.18 -0.44 -0.39
C VAL A 43 -9.35 0.45 0.85
N ILE A 44 -8.25 0.85 1.50
CA ILE A 44 -8.29 1.78 2.65
C ILE A 44 -8.87 3.14 2.23
N LEU A 45 -8.45 3.69 1.08
CA LEU A 45 -8.99 4.96 0.57
C LEU A 45 -10.49 4.85 0.29
N LYS A 46 -10.94 3.74 -0.29
CA LYS A 46 -12.37 3.51 -0.51
C LYS A 46 -13.13 3.34 0.80
N ALA A 47 -12.58 2.63 1.78
CA ALA A 47 -13.16 2.47 3.11
C ALA A 47 -13.32 3.83 3.82
N ARG A 48 -12.34 4.75 3.67
CA ARG A 48 -12.47 6.13 4.13
C ARG A 48 -13.67 6.82 3.51
N ASP A 49 -13.78 6.78 2.19
CA ASP A 49 -14.84 7.48 1.47
C ASP A 49 -16.25 6.93 1.81
N LEU A 50 -16.32 5.67 2.26
CA LEU A 50 -17.53 5.03 2.75
C LEU A 50 -17.78 5.25 4.26
N GLY A 51 -16.91 5.97 4.97
CA GLY A 51 -17.04 6.20 6.41
C GLY A 51 -16.70 4.99 7.30
N LEU A 52 -16.09 3.94 6.74
CA LEU A 52 -15.81 2.68 7.45
C LEU A 52 -14.58 2.74 8.36
N LEU A 53 -13.87 3.88 8.39
CA LEU A 53 -12.66 4.07 9.20
C LEU A 53 -12.93 4.85 10.50
N GLY A 54 -14.20 5.06 10.84
CA GLY A 54 -14.65 5.82 12.00
C GLY A 54 -14.56 7.34 11.79
N ASP A 55 -15.32 8.07 12.60
CA ASP A 55 -15.55 9.53 12.44
C ASP A 55 -14.28 10.38 12.52
N GLN A 56 -13.20 9.83 13.08
CA GLN A 56 -11.97 10.55 13.40
C GLN A 56 -10.83 10.28 12.40
N TYR A 57 -11.05 9.49 11.34
CA TYR A 57 -10.00 9.24 10.35
C TYR A 57 -9.73 10.48 9.48
N ARG A 58 -8.80 11.31 9.93
CA ARG A 58 -8.15 12.33 9.11
C ARG A 58 -6.86 11.76 8.54
N PRO A 59 -6.71 11.66 7.20
CA PRO A 59 -5.43 11.32 6.61
C PRO A 59 -4.39 12.33 7.10
N LYS A 60 -3.43 11.88 7.92
CA LYS A 60 -2.22 12.66 8.14
C LYS A 60 -1.47 12.63 6.81
N VAL A 61 -1.70 13.61 5.94
CA VAL A 61 -0.91 13.79 4.73
C VAL A 61 0.50 14.09 5.22
N ILE A 62 1.35 13.08 5.29
CA ILE A 62 2.78 13.28 5.42
C ILE A 62 3.22 13.74 4.02
N PRO A 63 3.66 15.00 3.83
CA PRO A 63 4.12 15.45 2.53
C PRO A 63 5.26 14.53 2.10
N GLN A 64 5.02 13.68 1.11
CA GLN A 64 6.11 12.92 0.50
C GLN A 64 6.96 13.95 -0.24
N LYS A 65 8.09 14.31 0.35
CA LYS A 65 9.10 15.13 -0.32
C LYS A 65 9.37 14.44 -1.67
N PRO A 66 9.19 15.11 -2.82
CA PRO A 66 9.35 14.48 -4.12
C PRO A 66 10.74 13.83 -4.16
N LYS A 67 10.78 12.51 -4.38
CA LYS A 67 12.05 11.78 -4.50
C LYS A 67 12.86 12.47 -5.60
N ALA A 68 13.96 13.11 -5.21
CA ALA A 68 14.91 13.68 -6.17
C ALA A 68 15.31 12.57 -7.15
N LYS A 69 15.17 12.84 -8.45
CA LYS A 69 15.63 11.93 -9.51
C LYS A 69 17.12 11.67 -9.27
N SER A 70 17.47 10.45 -8.88
CA SER A 70 18.88 10.07 -8.74
C SER A 70 19.55 10.26 -10.11
N PRO A 71 20.68 10.99 -10.21
CA PRO A 71 21.28 11.30 -11.49
C PRO A 71 21.75 10.00 -12.17
N ALA A 72 21.52 9.91 -13.47
CA ALA A 72 21.94 8.80 -14.31
C ALA A 72 23.42 8.48 -14.08
N LYS A 73 23.72 7.21 -13.78
CA LYS A 73 25.09 6.69 -13.71
C LYS A 73 25.78 6.97 -15.06
N LYS A 74 26.84 7.80 -15.06
CA LYS A 74 27.71 7.95 -16.23
C LYS A 74 28.37 6.60 -16.54
N PRO A 75 28.39 6.15 -17.82
CA PRO A 75 29.17 4.98 -18.19
C PRO A 75 30.66 5.30 -18.01
N ARG A 76 31.39 4.32 -17.47
CA ARG A 76 32.85 4.34 -17.38
C ARG A 76 33.43 3.61 -18.59
#